data_AF-A0A7S0TEW6-F1
#
_entry.id   AF-A0A7S0TEW6-F1
#
_cell.length_a   1.000
_cell.length_b   1.000
_cell.length_c   1.000
_cell.angle_alpha   90.00
_cell.angle_beta   90.00
_cell.angle_gamma   90.00
#
_symmetry.space_group_name_H-M   'P 1'
#
loop_
_entity.id
_entity.type
_entity.pdbx_description
1 polymer ?
#
loop_
_entity_poly.entity_id
_entity_poly.type
_entity_poly.pdbx_seq_one_letter_code
_entity_poly.pdbx_strand_id
1 'polypeptide(L)'
;PIPLMTDPMSSNLLATSAEAAPLYIRNPKLVNDAGIGWQTVSTQVRQSSPYPCHTNTITVSMVTNVKLYASCHHAFSISGLVGAATGNQQLVINEITHNSLNATAAWVQSAGSLDVRVDSDIADIYYYGVEGFDG
;
A
#
# COMPACT_ATOMS: atom_id res chain seq x y z
N PRO A 1 -58.98 -11.90 34.27
CA PRO A 1 -58.50 -12.37 32.96
C PRO A 1 -57.84 -11.21 32.20
N ILE A 2 -56.51 -11.25 32.08
CA ILE A 2 -55.71 -10.24 31.39
C ILE A 2 -55.68 -10.60 29.89
N PRO A 3 -55.97 -9.70 28.95
CA PRO A 3 -55.82 -10.01 27.54
C PRO A 3 -54.34 -10.04 27.18
N LEU A 4 -53.90 -11.20 26.65
CA LEU A 4 -52.59 -11.38 26.04
C LEU A 4 -52.46 -10.47 24.81
N MET A 5 -51.45 -9.62 24.82
CA MET A 5 -51.05 -8.80 23.68
C MET A 5 -50.48 -9.73 22.60
N THR A 6 -51.24 -10.00 21.54
CA THR A 6 -50.71 -10.63 20.33
C THR A 6 -50.03 -9.55 19.51
N ASP A 7 -48.71 -9.62 19.39
CA ASP A 7 -47.93 -8.79 18.48
C ASP A 7 -47.84 -9.49 17.11
N PRO A 8 -48.41 -8.93 16.02
CA PRO A 8 -48.16 -9.43 14.68
C PRO A 8 -47.16 -8.52 13.96
N MET A 9 -45.91 -8.50 14.42
CA MET A 9 -44.77 -8.05 13.60
C MET A 9 -44.00 -9.27 13.09
N SER A 10 -44.70 -10.14 12.35
CA SER A 10 -44.07 -11.05 11.40
C SER A 10 -44.55 -10.67 10.01
N SER A 11 -43.77 -9.85 9.32
CA SER A 11 -43.55 -9.93 7.87
C SER A 11 -42.69 -8.76 7.41
N ASN A 12 -41.66 -9.05 6.61
CA ASN A 12 -40.72 -8.15 5.94
C ASN A 12 -39.45 -7.67 6.67
N LEU A 13 -38.83 -8.55 7.45
CA LEU A 13 -37.36 -8.64 7.45
C LEU A 13 -36.91 -9.54 6.29
N LEU A 14 -37.17 -9.10 5.06
CA LEU A 14 -36.26 -9.42 3.97
C LEU A 14 -35.06 -8.47 4.12
N ALA A 15 -34.29 -8.69 5.19
CA ALA A 15 -32.87 -8.40 5.13
C ALA A 15 -32.37 -9.33 4.02
N THR A 16 -32.36 -8.84 2.78
CA THR A 16 -31.50 -9.43 1.77
C THR A 16 -30.13 -9.45 2.42
N SER A 17 -29.66 -10.66 2.68
CA SER A 17 -28.32 -10.99 3.15
C SER A 17 -27.30 -10.48 2.11
N ALA A 18 -27.16 -9.17 2.02
CA ALA A 18 -25.85 -8.57 1.88
C ALA A 18 -25.22 -8.77 3.27
N GLU A 19 -24.71 -9.98 3.52
CA GLU A 19 -23.72 -10.18 4.57
C GLU A 19 -22.73 -9.03 4.42
N ALA A 20 -22.78 -8.07 5.34
CA ALA A 20 -21.69 -7.13 5.47
C ALA A 20 -20.46 -8.01 5.69
N ALA A 21 -19.58 -8.07 4.69
CA ALA A 21 -18.38 -8.90 4.77
C ALA A 21 -17.69 -8.60 6.12
N PRO A 22 -17.22 -9.63 6.84
CA PRO A 22 -16.70 -9.46 8.18
C PRO A 22 -15.57 -8.42 8.22
N LEU A 23 -15.49 -7.67 9.32
CA LEU A 23 -14.42 -6.70 9.55
C LEU A 23 -13.09 -7.43 9.74
N TYR A 24 -12.30 -7.55 8.67
CA TYR A 24 -10.94 -8.05 8.77
C TYR A 24 -10.01 -6.94 9.27
N ILE A 25 -9.44 -7.12 10.45
CA ILE A 25 -8.31 -6.30 10.91
C ILE A 25 -7.11 -6.64 10.01
N ARG A 26 -6.60 -5.66 9.27
CA ARG A 26 -5.37 -5.80 8.49
C ARG A 26 -4.21 -5.16 9.25
N ASN A 27 -3.04 -5.79 9.21
CA ASN A 27 -1.80 -5.22 9.71
C ASN A 27 -0.80 -5.09 8.56
N PRO A 28 -0.90 -4.01 7.74
CA PRO A 28 0.08 -3.74 6.70
C PRO A 28 1.46 -3.55 7.31
N LYS A 29 2.43 -4.31 6.82
CA LYS A 29 3.84 -4.18 7.16
C LYS A 29 4.67 -4.23 5.88
N LEU A 30 5.78 -3.51 5.90
CA LEU A 30 6.84 -3.71 4.93
C LEU A 30 7.59 -5.01 5.30
N VAL A 31 7.82 -5.87 4.33
CA VAL A 31 8.57 -7.11 4.53
C VAL A 31 9.91 -7.05 3.82
N ASN A 32 10.93 -7.61 4.45
CA ASN A 32 12.30 -7.56 3.97
C ASN A 32 12.46 -8.19 2.59
N ASP A 33 11.75 -9.29 2.30
CA ASP A 33 11.88 -10.05 1.07
C ASP A 33 10.53 -10.63 0.62
N ALA A 34 10.26 -10.59 -0.68
CA ALA A 34 9.16 -11.28 -1.35
C ALA A 34 9.67 -12.12 -2.50
N GLY A 35 9.27 -13.40 -2.54
CA GLY A 35 9.38 -14.19 -3.75
C GLY A 35 8.22 -13.87 -4.70
N ILE A 36 8.52 -13.29 -5.86
CA ILE A 36 7.57 -13.10 -6.97
C ILE A 36 8.01 -14.07 -8.08
N GLY A 37 7.51 -15.31 -8.04
CA GLY A 37 8.05 -16.40 -8.86
C GLY A 37 9.52 -16.67 -8.55
N TRP A 38 10.40 -16.58 -9.55
CA TRP A 38 11.85 -16.81 -9.42
C TRP A 38 12.65 -15.60 -8.92
N GLN A 39 12.00 -14.47 -8.66
CA GLN A 39 12.67 -13.23 -8.29
C GLN A 39 12.40 -12.87 -6.83
N THR A 40 13.46 -12.58 -6.09
CA THR A 40 13.36 -12.00 -4.74
C THR A 40 13.40 -10.48 -4.86
N VAL A 41 12.33 -9.83 -4.41
CA VAL A 41 12.29 -8.36 -4.26
C VAL A 41 12.46 -8.05 -2.78
N SER A 42 13.45 -7.22 -2.46
CA SER A 42 13.70 -6.80 -1.09
C SER A 42 13.29 -5.36 -0.85
N THR A 43 12.82 -5.03 0.35
CA THR A 43 12.67 -3.62 0.76
C THR A 43 14.04 -2.98 0.88
N GLN A 44 14.33 -1.96 0.08
CA GLN A 44 15.61 -1.25 0.10
C GLN A 44 15.45 0.21 -0.32
N VAL A 45 16.35 1.06 0.18
CA VAL A 45 16.51 2.45 -0.26
C VAL A 45 17.95 2.62 -0.73
N ARG A 46 18.13 3.13 -1.95
CA ARG A 46 19.45 3.34 -2.57
C ARG A 46 19.49 4.72 -3.21
N GLN A 47 20.70 5.22 -3.40
CA GLN A 47 20.95 6.50 -4.06
C GLN A 47 22.08 6.38 -5.07
N SER A 48 22.04 7.19 -6.14
CA SER A 48 23.09 7.19 -7.17
C SER A 48 24.32 8.01 -6.78
N SER A 49 24.18 9.07 -5.97
CA SER A 49 25.31 9.92 -5.56
C SER A 49 25.06 10.66 -4.24
N PRO A 50 25.98 10.64 -3.25
CA PRO A 50 25.84 11.41 -2.01
C PRO A 50 26.47 12.80 -2.07
N TYR A 51 27.11 13.18 -3.18
CA TYR A 51 27.93 14.38 -3.23
C TYR A 51 27.11 15.65 -3.46
N PRO A 52 27.53 16.80 -2.89
CA PRO A 52 26.88 18.08 -3.14
C PRO A 52 26.84 18.44 -4.63
N CYS A 53 25.80 19.16 -5.05
CA CYS A 53 25.62 19.65 -6.43
C CYS A 53 25.59 18.57 -7.53
N HIS A 54 25.56 17.28 -7.17
CA HIS A 54 25.31 16.19 -8.10
C HIS A 54 23.80 15.93 -8.22
N THR A 55 23.38 15.49 -9.41
CA THR A 55 22.04 14.92 -9.57
C THR A 55 22.02 13.56 -8.89
N ASN A 56 21.16 13.40 -7.89
CA ASN A 56 21.01 12.17 -7.14
C ASN A 56 19.64 11.55 -7.40
N THR A 57 19.63 10.29 -7.79
CA THR A 57 18.42 9.48 -7.94
C THR A 57 18.26 8.63 -6.70
N ILE A 58 17.16 8.83 -5.97
CA ILE A 58 16.77 7.95 -4.86
C ILE A 58 15.86 6.86 -5.40
N THR A 59 16.27 5.61 -5.26
CA THR A 59 15.49 4.44 -5.63
C THR A 59 14.96 3.78 -4.37
N VAL A 60 13.64 3.61 -4.28
CA VAL A 60 12.97 2.91 -3.18
C VAL A 60 12.30 1.66 -3.75
N SER A 61 12.63 0.51 -3.19
CA SER A 61 11.94 -0.75 -3.42
C SER A 61 11.23 -1.12 -2.13
N MET A 62 9.96 -1.48 -2.22
CA MET A 62 9.16 -1.84 -1.05
C MET A 62 8.21 -2.97 -1.38
N VAL A 63 7.88 -3.73 -0.34
CA VAL A 63 7.07 -4.94 -0.45
C VAL A 63 6.12 -4.97 0.75
N THR A 64 4.84 -5.24 0.51
CA THR A 64 3.80 -5.30 1.53
C THR A 64 3.32 -6.73 1.77
N ASN A 65 3.00 -7.07 3.03
CA ASN A 65 2.45 -8.38 3.40
C ASN A 65 0.95 -8.56 3.09
N VAL A 66 0.27 -7.49 2.69
CA VAL A 66 -1.16 -7.48 2.40
C VAL A 66 -1.42 -6.61 1.19
N LYS A 67 -2.55 -6.89 0.53
CA LYS A 67 -3.07 -6.06 -0.56
C LYS A 67 -3.44 -4.67 -0.02
N LEU A 68 -2.95 -3.63 -0.70
CA LEU A 68 -3.35 -2.25 -0.43
C LEU A 68 -4.39 -1.83 -1.46
N TYR A 69 -5.58 -1.49 -0.98
CA TYR A 69 -6.67 -1.06 -1.85
C TYR A 69 -6.61 0.44 -2.04
N ALA A 70 -6.72 0.92 -3.28
CA ALA A 70 -6.65 2.37 -3.57
C ALA A 70 -7.79 3.14 -2.87
N SER A 71 -8.96 2.52 -2.71
CA SER A 71 -10.11 3.08 -1.99
C SER A 71 -9.82 3.42 -0.52
N CYS A 72 -8.79 2.82 0.08
CA CYS A 72 -8.36 3.11 1.44
C CYS A 72 -7.39 4.31 1.54
N HIS A 73 -7.07 4.97 0.41
CA HIS A 73 -6.25 6.19 0.36
C HIS A 73 -4.89 6.05 1.06
N HIS A 74 -4.25 4.91 0.87
CA HIS A 74 -2.93 4.64 1.46
C HIS A 74 -1.85 5.57 0.88
N ALA A 75 -0.89 5.92 1.72
CA ALA A 75 0.29 6.71 1.35
C ALA A 75 1.54 6.13 2.01
N PHE A 76 2.65 6.20 1.28
CA PHE A 76 3.98 5.89 1.77
C PHE A 76 4.73 7.20 1.99
N SER A 77 5.30 7.37 3.18
CA SER A 77 6.12 8.53 3.52
C SER A 77 7.58 8.13 3.58
N ILE A 78 8.41 8.77 2.76
CA ILE A 78 9.85 8.58 2.74
C ILE A 78 10.47 9.82 3.39
N SER A 79 10.79 9.69 4.68
CA SER A 79 11.32 10.77 5.51
C SER A 79 12.84 10.67 5.71
N GLY A 80 13.45 11.74 6.21
CA GLY A 80 14.89 11.79 6.50
C GLY A 80 15.73 12.25 5.31
N LEU A 81 15.09 12.67 4.23
CA LEU A 81 15.73 13.24 3.04
C LEU A 81 16.08 14.70 3.31
N VAL A 82 17.11 14.96 4.12
CA VAL A 82 17.54 16.33 4.47
C VAL A 82 18.64 16.83 3.54
N GLY A 83 18.82 18.17 3.48
CA GLY A 83 19.90 18.79 2.70
C GLY A 83 19.63 18.91 1.20
N ALA A 84 18.47 18.49 0.71
CA ALA A 84 18.06 18.75 -0.66
C ALA A 84 17.82 20.25 -0.88
N ALA A 85 18.38 20.81 -1.96
CA ALA A 85 18.13 22.20 -2.38
C ALA A 85 16.74 22.39 -3.01
N THR A 86 16.08 21.29 -3.34
CA THR A 86 14.73 21.23 -3.92
C THR A 86 13.71 21.82 -2.94
N GLY A 87 13.08 22.94 -3.31
CA GLY A 87 11.99 23.55 -2.53
C GLY A 87 10.70 22.71 -2.53
N ASN A 88 9.75 23.02 -1.65
CA ASN A 88 8.46 22.33 -1.58
C ASN A 88 7.74 22.34 -2.93
N GLN A 89 7.38 21.16 -3.45
CA GLN A 89 6.70 21.02 -4.74
C GLN A 89 6.14 19.61 -4.92
N GLN A 90 5.48 19.37 -6.06
CA GLN A 90 5.18 18.02 -6.51
C GLN A 90 6.36 17.51 -7.35
N LEU A 91 6.96 16.38 -6.97
CA LEU A 91 8.03 15.74 -7.73
C LEU A 91 7.48 14.62 -8.60
N VAL A 92 8.01 14.48 -9.81
CA VAL A 92 7.69 13.39 -10.73
C VAL A 92 8.53 12.16 -10.39
N ILE A 93 7.90 10.98 -10.39
CA ILE A 93 8.55 9.68 -10.18
C ILE A 93 8.70 9.01 -11.56
N ASN A 94 9.95 8.93 -12.05
CA ASN A 94 10.22 8.55 -13.44
C ASN A 94 10.25 7.04 -13.72
N GLU A 95 10.47 6.20 -12.70
CA GLU A 95 10.70 4.75 -12.86
C GLU A 95 9.81 3.92 -11.93
N ILE A 96 8.50 4.12 -12.03
CA ILE A 96 7.55 3.29 -11.29
C ILE A 96 7.46 1.92 -11.95
N THR A 97 7.98 0.89 -11.29
CA THR A 97 7.94 -0.51 -11.76
C THR A 97 6.55 -1.13 -11.72
N HIS A 98 5.65 -0.62 -10.87
CA HIS A 98 4.25 -1.01 -10.80
C HIS A 98 3.36 0.24 -10.81
N ASN A 99 2.55 0.44 -11.85
CA ASN A 99 1.66 1.59 -12.07
C ASN A 99 0.52 1.77 -11.02
N SER A 100 0.73 1.27 -9.81
CA SER A 100 -0.15 1.37 -8.66
C SER A 100 0.16 2.55 -7.75
N LEU A 101 1.26 3.26 -7.98
CA LEU A 101 1.60 4.50 -7.30
C LEU A 101 1.31 5.70 -8.20
N ASN A 102 0.97 6.82 -7.59
CA ASN A 102 0.84 8.07 -8.33
C ASN A 102 2.20 8.44 -8.96
N ALA A 103 2.18 8.86 -10.21
CA ALA A 103 3.39 9.31 -10.94
C ALA A 103 4.03 10.56 -10.32
N THR A 104 3.39 11.16 -9.33
CA THR A 104 3.87 12.33 -8.63
C THR A 104 3.74 12.18 -7.12
N ALA A 105 4.67 12.78 -6.37
CA ALA A 105 4.69 12.78 -4.92
C ALA A 105 4.85 14.18 -4.34
N ALA A 106 4.20 14.41 -3.20
CA ALA A 106 4.30 15.67 -2.49
C ALA A 106 5.62 15.72 -1.75
N TRP A 107 6.44 16.73 -2.05
CA TRP A 107 7.73 16.94 -1.44
C TRP A 107 7.69 18.13 -0.47
N VAL A 108 8.12 17.89 0.77
CA VAL A 108 8.25 18.90 1.81
C VAL A 108 9.71 18.98 2.26
N GLN A 109 10.42 20.00 1.78
CA GLN A 109 11.83 20.23 2.05
C GLN A 109 12.13 20.40 3.53
N SER A 110 11.30 21.18 4.24
CA SER A 110 11.50 21.44 5.67
C SER A 110 11.35 20.18 6.54
N ALA A 111 10.53 19.23 6.09
CA ALA A 111 10.36 17.93 6.75
C ALA A 111 11.34 16.87 6.23
N GLY A 112 12.03 17.14 5.11
CA GLY A 112 12.80 16.14 4.38
C GLY A 112 11.96 14.90 4.04
N SER A 113 10.72 15.12 3.61
CA SER A 113 9.73 14.05 3.43
C SER A 113 9.09 14.07 2.06
N LEU A 114 8.99 12.89 1.47
CA LEU A 114 8.33 12.63 0.21
C LEU A 114 7.13 11.70 0.44
N ASP A 115 5.93 12.19 0.18
CA ASP A 115 4.69 11.44 0.35
C ASP A 115 4.16 10.95 -1.00
N VAL A 116 4.17 9.62 -1.18
CA VAL A 116 3.74 8.93 -2.40
C VAL A 116 2.39 8.26 -2.14
N ARG A 117 1.38 8.56 -2.95
CA ARG A 117 0.05 7.95 -2.82
C ARG A 117 -0.08 6.69 -3.67
N VAL A 118 -0.89 5.76 -3.16
CA VAL A 118 -1.39 4.61 -3.93
C VAL A 118 -2.52 5.10 -4.83
N ASP A 119 -2.39 4.87 -6.13
CA ASP A 119 -3.32 5.33 -7.18
C ASP A 119 -4.21 4.19 -7.70
N SER A 120 -3.69 2.96 -7.71
CA SER A 120 -4.47 1.74 -7.98
C SER A 120 -4.08 0.62 -7.01
N ASP A 121 -4.90 -0.42 -6.94
CA ASP A 121 -4.69 -1.54 -6.01
C ASP A 121 -3.28 -2.13 -6.16
N ILE A 122 -2.57 -2.28 -5.04
CA ILE A 122 -1.29 -2.99 -4.96
C ILE A 122 -1.60 -4.38 -4.43
N ALA A 123 -1.40 -5.41 -5.25
CA ALA A 123 -1.56 -6.80 -4.84
C ALA A 123 -0.62 -7.16 -3.66
N ASP A 124 -1.05 -8.10 -2.83
CA ASP A 124 -0.14 -8.81 -1.94
C ASP A 124 0.84 -9.69 -2.73
N ILE A 125 1.93 -10.04 -2.07
CA ILE A 125 2.85 -11.05 -2.58
C ILE A 125 2.12 -12.39 -2.62
N TYR A 126 2.00 -12.99 -3.80
CA TYR A 126 1.62 -14.38 -3.92
C TYR A 126 2.84 -15.26 -3.67
N TYR A 127 2.86 -16.00 -2.55
CA TYR A 127 3.76 -17.15 -2.41
C TYR A 127 3.32 -18.23 -3.40
N TYR A 128 3.92 -18.28 -4.59
CA TYR A 128 3.81 -19.46 -5.43
C TYR A 128 4.75 -20.51 -4.84
N GLY A 129 4.21 -21.40 -4.00
CA GLY A 129 4.92 -22.60 -3.61
C GLY A 129 5.27 -23.41 -4.85
N VAL A 130 6.55 -23.72 -5.06
CA VAL A 130 6.94 -24.74 -6.03
C VAL A 130 6.57 -26.08 -5.41
N GLU A 131 5.34 -26.55 -5.63
CA GLU A 131 5.02 -27.93 -5.32
C GLU A 131 5.87 -28.84 -6.21
N GLY A 132 6.45 -29.87 -5.59
CA GLY A 132 7.68 -30.51 -6.03
C GLY A 132 7.69 -31.07 -7.45
N PHE A 133 8.89 -31.06 -8.03
CA PHE A 133 9.26 -32.06 -9.03
C PHE A 133 10.14 -33.07 -8.31
N ASP A 134 9.52 -34.15 -7.84
CA ASP A 134 10.26 -35.41 -7.64
C ASP A 134 10.19 -36.14 -8.97
N GLY A 135 11.36 -36.34 -9.58
CA GLY A 135 11.55 -36.97 -10.89
C GLY A 135 13.00 -37.33 -11.10
#